data_AF-A0A251MS17-F1
#
_entry.id   AF-A0A251MS17-F1
#
_cell.length_a   1.000
_cell.length_b   1.000
_cell.length_c   1.000
_cell.angle_alpha   90.00
_cell.angle_beta   90.00
_cell.angle_gamma   90.00
#
_symmetry.space_group_name_H-M   'P 1'
#
loop_
_entity.id
_entity.type
_entity.pdbx_description
1 polymer ?
#
loop_
_entity_poly.entity_id
_entity_poly.type
_entity_poly.pdbx_seq_one_letter_code
_entity_poly.pdbx_strand_id
1 'polypeptide(L)'
;MHRRKYIVDKQLVTMHRRNQPKEGLLLLQLPLIIRRYVEVKNASDNEKTETQSPVQTYGDGKSKWCMVYAKALDITWSGDTRYWRWAKETSGDNFEAAELLNVCWLEVRGKLATTDLSPGTLYEVVFVVKMKTEADGWDAPVNFKFTSPDGALTRNTTFKLREILKDSKDQWKDIPFGEFKAPENPRNIEFSLYEYSRIWKSGLVIKGVAVRPKS
;
A
#
# COMPACT_ATOMS: atom_id res chain seq x y z
N MET A 1 -35.21 27.96 -13.93
CA MET A 1 -34.78 27.11 -12.80
C MET A 1 -34.02 25.90 -13.35
N HIS A 2 -32.89 25.55 -12.74
CA HIS A 2 -32.03 24.38 -12.99
C HIS A 2 -31.13 24.37 -14.24
N ARG A 3 -29.92 24.93 -14.09
CA ARG A 3 -28.70 24.43 -14.73
C ARG A 3 -27.56 24.40 -13.71
N ARG A 4 -26.66 23.42 -13.90
CA ARG A 4 -25.33 23.19 -13.30
C ARG A 4 -25.29 22.12 -12.20
N LYS A 5 -24.92 20.90 -12.63
CA LYS A 5 -24.36 19.86 -11.75
C LYS A 5 -23.26 19.10 -12.48
N TYR A 6 -22.25 19.84 -12.93
CA TYR A 6 -20.94 19.31 -13.32
C TYR A 6 -19.92 20.41 -13.00
N ILE A 7 -18.69 20.01 -12.65
CA ILE A 7 -17.58 20.83 -12.10
C ILE A 7 -17.55 20.83 -10.56
N VAL A 8 -17.21 19.68 -9.99
CA VAL A 8 -16.36 19.62 -8.78
C VAL A 8 -15.30 18.57 -9.05
N ASP A 9 -14.43 18.86 -10.01
CA ASP A 9 -13.28 17.98 -10.29
C ASP A 9 -12.16 18.82 -10.90
N LYS A 10 -11.50 19.63 -10.06
CA LYS A 10 -10.20 20.28 -10.36
C LYS A 10 -9.55 21.10 -9.22
N GLN A 11 -9.83 20.82 -7.95
CA GLN A 11 -9.09 21.49 -6.85
C GLN A 11 -8.40 20.60 -5.83
N LEU A 12 -8.35 19.27 -6.00
CA LEU A 12 -7.55 18.42 -5.10
C LEU A 12 -6.11 18.11 -5.57
N VAL A 13 -5.68 18.68 -6.70
CA VAL A 13 -4.29 18.56 -7.15
C VAL A 13 -3.81 19.94 -7.55
N THR A 14 -3.18 20.65 -6.61
CA THR A 14 -2.03 21.58 -6.75
C THR A 14 -2.02 22.53 -5.55
N MET A 15 -1.31 22.17 -4.48
CA MET A 15 -0.76 23.16 -3.53
C MET A 15 0.58 22.64 -3.00
N HIS A 16 1.61 22.79 -3.84
CA HIS A 16 3.00 22.85 -3.40
C HIS A 16 3.66 24.07 -4.03
N ARG A 17 3.42 25.24 -3.41
CA ARG A 17 4.40 26.29 -3.09
C ARG A 17 3.68 27.61 -2.79
N ARG A 18 4.07 28.15 -1.63
CA ARG A 18 3.85 29.50 -1.08
C ARG A 18 2.53 29.74 -0.33
N ASN A 19 2.74 30.23 0.90
CA ASN A 19 1.82 30.72 1.92
C ASN A 19 1.05 29.65 2.71
N GLN A 20 1.64 29.29 3.85
CA GLN A 20 1.00 28.65 5.01
C GLN A 20 -0.27 29.42 5.43
N PRO A 21 -1.44 28.75 5.52
CA PRO A 21 -2.53 29.20 6.36
C PRO A 21 -2.79 28.19 7.48
N LYS A 22 -2.60 28.67 8.72
CA LYS A 22 -3.10 28.17 10.01
C LYS A 22 -3.80 26.80 9.97
N GLU A 23 -3.07 25.77 10.40
CA GLU A 23 -3.48 24.35 10.42
C GLU A 23 -4.79 24.03 11.19
N GLY A 24 -5.38 24.99 11.89
CA GLY A 24 -6.59 24.78 12.69
C GLY A 24 -7.91 24.67 11.91
N LEU A 25 -8.01 25.22 10.68
CA LEU A 25 -9.31 25.28 9.99
C LEU A 25 -9.62 24.12 9.04
N LEU A 26 -8.61 23.40 8.54
CA LEU A 26 -8.82 22.30 7.57
C LEU A 26 -9.33 21.00 8.23
N LEU A 27 -9.08 20.81 9.53
CA LEU A 27 -9.59 19.65 10.28
C LEU A 27 -11.11 19.69 10.45
N LEU A 28 -11.68 20.92 10.45
CA LEU A 28 -13.05 21.34 10.15
C LEU A 28 -13.97 20.37 9.41
N GLN A 29 -13.51 19.89 8.27
CA GLN A 29 -14.37 19.29 7.24
C GLN A 29 -14.20 17.78 7.11
N LEU A 30 -13.29 17.19 7.86
CA LEU A 30 -13.08 15.75 7.84
C LEU A 30 -14.08 15.07 8.78
N PRO A 31 -14.66 13.91 8.41
CA PRO A 31 -15.41 13.06 9.33
C PRO A 31 -14.65 12.90 10.66
N LEU A 32 -15.35 12.91 11.79
CA LEU A 32 -14.77 12.89 13.15
C LEU A 32 -13.69 11.81 13.35
N ILE A 33 -13.86 10.69 12.64
CA ILE A 33 -12.92 9.58 12.54
C ILE A 33 -11.51 10.02 12.11
N ILE A 34 -11.40 10.90 11.10
CA ILE A 34 -10.13 11.33 10.52
C ILE A 34 -9.43 12.36 11.42
N ARG A 35 -10.20 13.17 12.17
CA ARG A 35 -9.61 14.08 13.17
C ARG A 35 -8.89 13.31 14.27
N ARG A 36 -9.52 12.24 14.76
CA ARG A 36 -8.93 11.34 15.75
C ARG A 36 -7.67 10.63 15.21
N TYR A 37 -7.62 10.33 13.90
CA TYR A 37 -6.45 9.74 13.23
C TYR A 37 -5.21 10.66 13.25
N VAL A 38 -5.37 11.96 12.97
CA VAL A 38 -4.25 12.92 12.97
C VAL A 38 -3.65 13.08 14.37
N GLU A 39 -4.50 13.12 15.40
CA GLU A 39 -4.07 13.24 16.79
C GLU A 39 -3.30 12.01 17.28
N VAL A 40 -3.73 10.80 16.88
CA VAL A 40 -3.08 9.54 17.30
C VAL A 40 -1.76 9.30 16.56
N LYS A 41 -1.65 9.64 15.26
CA LYS A 41 -0.41 9.44 14.49
C LYS A 41 0.76 10.26 15.03
N ASN A 42 0.50 11.45 15.58
CA ASN A 42 1.54 12.27 16.20
C ASN A 42 2.03 11.74 17.56
N ALA A 43 1.32 10.77 18.16
CA ALA A 43 1.65 10.22 19.49
C ALA A 43 2.44 8.89 19.43
N SER A 44 2.46 8.18 18.29
CA SER A 44 3.01 6.81 18.20
C SER A 44 4.46 6.71 17.69
N ASP A 45 5.19 7.83 17.58
CA ASP A 45 6.57 7.84 17.04
C ASP A 45 7.64 7.29 18.01
N ASN A 46 7.26 6.55 19.07
CA ASN A 46 8.25 6.07 20.04
C ASN A 46 7.90 4.71 20.66
N GLU A 47 7.98 3.64 19.86
CA GLU A 47 8.32 2.31 20.39
C GLU A 47 8.83 1.39 19.27
N LYS A 48 10.07 0.91 19.37
CA LYS A 48 10.64 -0.12 18.49
C LYS A 48 11.00 -1.34 19.33
N THR A 49 10.28 -2.44 19.13
CA THR A 49 10.70 -3.77 19.58
C THR A 49 11.41 -4.50 18.44
N GLU A 50 12.51 -5.17 18.78
CA GLU A 50 13.36 -5.97 17.87
C GLU A 50 12.59 -7.17 17.29
N THR A 51 12.27 -7.07 16.00
CA THR A 51 11.86 -8.18 15.14
C THR A 51 12.70 -8.10 13.86
N GLN A 52 12.97 -9.24 13.21
CA GLN A 52 13.68 -9.33 11.92
C GLN A 52 13.37 -8.14 10.99
N SER A 53 14.41 -7.61 10.32
CA SER A 53 14.26 -6.49 9.38
C SER A 53 13.04 -6.71 8.48
N PRO A 54 12.07 -5.78 8.48
CA PRO A 54 10.78 -5.99 7.82
C PRO A 54 10.87 -5.88 6.28
N VAL A 55 12.07 -5.57 5.78
CA VAL A 55 12.49 -5.82 4.40
C VAL A 55 13.53 -6.94 4.41
N GLN A 56 13.30 -7.98 3.62
CA GLN A 56 14.24 -9.08 3.43
C GLN A 56 14.75 -9.10 1.99
N THR A 57 16.06 -9.30 1.83
CA THR A 57 16.73 -9.45 0.54
C THR A 57 17.16 -10.90 0.39
N TYR A 58 16.95 -11.43 -0.80
CA TYR A 58 17.23 -12.81 -1.17
C TYR A 58 18.07 -12.85 -2.45
N GLY A 59 18.79 -13.96 -2.63
CA GLY A 59 19.65 -14.18 -3.80
C GLY A 59 21.02 -13.48 -3.69
N ASP A 60 21.88 -13.76 -4.66
CA ASP A 60 23.22 -13.20 -4.78
C ASP A 60 23.46 -12.56 -6.16
N GLY A 61 24.54 -11.79 -6.27
CA GLY A 61 25.01 -11.22 -7.54
C GLY A 61 23.93 -10.47 -8.34
N LYS A 62 23.54 -11.01 -9.50
CA LYS A 62 22.56 -10.43 -10.44
C LYS A 62 21.10 -10.85 -10.18
N SER A 63 20.86 -11.79 -9.26
CA SER A 63 19.54 -12.38 -8.99
C SER A 63 18.95 -11.93 -7.65
N LYS A 64 19.38 -10.77 -7.15
CA LYS A 64 18.84 -10.22 -5.91
C LYS A 64 17.38 -9.83 -6.07
N TRP A 65 16.56 -10.18 -5.10
CA TRP A 65 15.17 -9.73 -4.99
C TRP A 65 14.82 -9.41 -3.54
N CYS A 66 13.82 -8.57 -3.33
CA CYS A 66 13.43 -8.13 -2.00
C CYS A 66 11.95 -8.41 -1.74
N MET A 67 11.63 -8.68 -0.47
CA MET A 67 10.27 -8.68 0.07
C MET A 67 10.16 -7.57 1.09
N VAL A 68 9.26 -6.63 0.86
CA VAL A 68 8.81 -5.66 1.87
C VAL A 68 7.58 -6.26 2.54
N TYR A 69 7.75 -6.87 3.71
CA TYR A 69 6.64 -7.52 4.43
C TYR A 69 5.63 -6.49 4.95
N ALA A 70 4.41 -6.95 5.23
CA ALA A 70 3.31 -6.09 5.68
C ALA A 70 3.66 -5.22 6.91
N LYS A 71 4.53 -5.71 7.81
CA LYS A 71 5.03 -4.95 8.97
C LYS A 71 5.92 -3.74 8.60
N ALA A 72 6.52 -3.72 7.40
CA ALA A 72 7.26 -2.57 6.87
C ALA A 72 6.37 -1.56 6.13
N LEU A 73 5.10 -1.87 5.92
CA LEU A 73 4.18 -1.00 5.17
C LEU A 73 3.49 0.00 6.10
N ASP A 74 3.26 1.21 5.59
CA ASP A 74 2.34 2.17 6.24
C ASP A 74 0.91 1.76 5.85
N ILE A 75 0.28 0.98 6.73
CA ILE A 75 -1.11 0.54 6.60
C ILE A 75 -1.96 1.41 7.50
N THR A 76 -2.87 2.18 6.89
CA THR A 76 -3.76 3.07 7.65
C THR A 76 -4.64 2.23 8.57
N TRP A 77 -4.72 2.64 9.85
CA TRP A 77 -5.47 1.96 10.91
C TRP A 77 -4.88 0.62 11.40
N SER A 78 -3.69 0.22 10.96
CA SER A 78 -3.10 -1.08 11.34
C SER A 78 -2.80 -1.28 12.83
N GLY A 79 -2.65 -0.19 13.58
CA GLY A 79 -2.50 -0.23 15.04
C GLY A 79 -3.82 -0.50 15.80
N ASP A 80 -4.96 -0.50 15.11
CA ASP A 80 -6.27 -0.70 15.71
C ASP A 80 -6.81 -2.09 15.36
N THR A 81 -6.90 -2.93 16.40
CA THR A 81 -7.29 -4.34 16.28
C THR A 81 -8.75 -4.56 15.89
N ARG A 82 -9.55 -3.50 15.81
CA ARG A 82 -10.92 -3.55 15.26
C ARG A 82 -10.91 -3.60 13.73
N TYR A 83 -9.85 -3.12 13.11
CA TYR A 83 -9.76 -2.93 11.66
C TYR A 83 -8.74 -3.85 11.01
N TRP A 84 -7.65 -4.16 11.71
CA TRP A 84 -6.61 -5.06 11.22
C TRP A 84 -6.17 -6.04 12.30
N ARG A 85 -5.73 -7.23 11.90
CA ARG A 85 -4.97 -8.12 12.76
C ARG A 85 -3.70 -8.60 12.07
N TRP A 86 -2.69 -8.90 12.88
CA TRP A 86 -1.47 -9.55 12.42
C TRP A 86 -1.64 -11.06 12.53
N ALA A 87 -1.67 -11.74 11.39
CA ALA A 87 -1.82 -13.19 11.32
C ALA A 87 -0.45 -13.84 11.08
N LYS A 88 -0.06 -14.77 11.96
CA LYS A 88 1.11 -15.62 11.74
C LYS A 88 0.77 -16.65 10.68
N GLU A 89 1.53 -16.67 9.60
CA GLU A 89 1.36 -17.61 8.50
C GLU A 89 2.55 -18.57 8.50
N THR A 90 2.27 -19.86 8.56
CA THR A 90 3.29 -20.92 8.70
C THR A 90 3.68 -21.57 7.36
N SER A 91 3.08 -21.12 6.25
CA SER A 91 3.42 -21.59 4.91
C SER A 91 4.72 -20.92 4.42
N GLY A 92 5.88 -21.47 4.82
CA GLY A 92 7.22 -21.02 4.37
C GLY A 92 8.01 -20.30 5.46
N ASP A 93 8.68 -19.20 5.10
CA ASP A 93 9.34 -18.30 6.06
C ASP A 93 8.29 -17.84 7.09
N ASN A 94 8.59 -17.90 8.39
CA ASN A 94 7.67 -17.39 9.41
C ASN A 94 7.48 -15.87 9.21
N PHE A 95 6.33 -15.45 8.70
CA PHE A 95 5.99 -14.03 8.53
C PHE A 95 4.64 -13.69 9.14
N GLU A 96 4.48 -12.41 9.50
CA GLU A 96 3.19 -11.84 9.93
C GLU A 96 2.55 -11.10 8.75
N ALA A 97 1.39 -11.58 8.31
CA ALA A 97 0.56 -10.90 7.32
C ALA A 97 -0.40 -9.92 7.98
N ALA A 98 -0.76 -8.85 7.27
CA ALA A 98 -1.83 -7.94 7.70
C ALA A 98 -3.17 -8.43 7.15
N GLU A 99 -4.08 -8.83 8.03
CA GLU A 99 -5.45 -9.19 7.67
C GLU A 99 -6.40 -8.04 7.98
N LEU A 100 -7.15 -7.63 6.95
CA LEU A 100 -8.19 -6.63 7.05
C LEU A 100 -9.45 -7.23 7.66
N LEU A 101 -9.84 -6.73 8.84
CA LEU A 101 -11.08 -7.14 9.50
C LEU A 101 -12.27 -6.35 8.96
N ASN A 102 -12.19 -5.02 8.91
CA ASN A 102 -13.27 -4.19 8.35
C ASN A 102 -12.86 -2.72 8.14
N VAL A 103 -12.82 -2.18 6.92
CA VAL A 103 -12.66 -0.71 6.69
C VAL A 103 -13.46 -0.24 5.48
N CYS A 104 -13.89 1.03 5.46
CA CYS A 104 -14.41 1.65 4.24
C CYS A 104 -13.32 2.39 3.45
N TRP A 105 -12.36 3.00 4.15
CA TRP A 105 -11.19 3.66 3.56
C TRP A 105 -9.98 2.73 3.66
N LEU A 106 -9.53 2.19 2.53
CA LEU A 106 -8.37 1.32 2.42
C LEU A 106 -7.17 2.11 1.88
N GLU A 107 -6.06 2.09 2.60
CA GLU A 107 -4.81 2.68 2.12
C GLU A 107 -3.60 1.98 2.73
N VAL A 108 -2.74 1.48 1.84
CA VAL A 108 -1.46 0.84 2.15
C VAL A 108 -0.38 1.50 1.30
N ARG A 109 0.71 1.94 1.94
CA ARG A 109 1.85 2.56 1.27
C ARG A 109 3.14 1.85 1.66
N GLY A 110 4.10 1.89 0.77
CA GLY A 110 5.44 1.39 1.04
C GLY A 110 6.48 2.06 0.18
N LYS A 111 7.72 1.85 0.58
CA LYS A 111 8.90 2.43 -0.03
C LYS A 111 10.04 1.43 0.08
N LEU A 112 10.88 1.37 -0.94
CA LEU A 112 12.06 0.52 -0.96
C LEU A 112 13.23 1.28 -1.55
N ALA A 113 14.37 1.26 -0.84
CA ALA A 113 15.63 1.72 -1.39
C ALA A 113 16.19 0.68 -2.36
N THR A 114 16.69 1.10 -3.52
CA THR A 114 17.28 0.20 -4.52
C THR A 114 18.72 -0.23 -4.17
N THR A 115 19.18 0.03 -2.94
CA THR A 115 20.53 -0.32 -2.45
C THR A 115 20.82 -1.80 -2.54
N ASP A 116 19.80 -2.63 -2.29
CA ASP A 116 19.92 -4.08 -2.24
C ASP A 116 19.55 -4.77 -3.55
N LEU A 117 19.22 -3.98 -4.58
CA LEU A 117 18.90 -4.48 -5.92
C LEU A 117 20.14 -4.46 -6.81
N SER A 118 20.17 -5.33 -7.81
CA SER A 118 21.26 -5.40 -8.78
C SER A 118 21.09 -4.27 -9.82
N PRO A 119 22.03 -3.31 -9.94
CA PRO A 119 21.93 -2.23 -10.93
C PRO A 119 21.81 -2.76 -12.37
N GLY A 120 21.06 -2.05 -13.19
CA GLY A 120 20.84 -2.41 -14.59
C GLY A 120 19.86 -3.57 -14.81
N THR A 121 19.44 -4.28 -13.76
CA THR A 121 18.41 -5.34 -13.85
C THR A 121 17.01 -4.71 -13.96
N LEU A 122 16.16 -5.29 -14.82
CA LEU A 122 14.75 -4.96 -14.90
C LEU A 122 14.00 -5.69 -13.78
N TYR A 123 13.27 -4.95 -12.96
CA TYR A 123 12.47 -5.46 -11.86
C TYR A 123 10.98 -5.28 -12.12
N GLU A 124 10.17 -6.23 -11.65
CA GLU A 124 8.74 -6.05 -11.46
C GLU A 124 8.42 -5.83 -9.97
N VAL A 125 7.34 -5.09 -9.72
CA VAL A 125 6.81 -4.79 -8.39
C VAL A 125 5.44 -5.44 -8.26
N VAL A 126 5.29 -6.27 -7.22
CA VAL A 126 4.20 -7.22 -7.09
C VAL A 126 3.64 -7.17 -5.67
N PHE A 127 2.36 -6.86 -5.52
CA PHE A 127 1.67 -7.10 -4.25
C PHE A 127 1.38 -8.60 -4.12
N VAL A 128 1.74 -9.19 -2.97
CA VAL A 128 1.44 -10.59 -2.66
C VAL A 128 0.30 -10.61 -1.64
N VAL A 129 -0.88 -11.01 -2.09
CA VAL A 129 -2.12 -10.94 -1.31
C VAL A 129 -2.92 -12.22 -1.40
N LYS A 130 -3.81 -12.47 -0.45
CA LYS A 130 -4.88 -13.45 -0.57
C LYS A 130 -6.20 -12.83 -0.13
N MET A 131 -7.30 -13.43 -0.58
CA MET A 131 -8.64 -13.03 -0.17
C MET A 131 -9.26 -14.17 0.62
N LYS A 132 -9.66 -13.92 1.87
CA LYS A 132 -10.33 -14.92 2.71
C LYS A 132 -11.65 -15.35 2.08
N THR A 133 -12.07 -16.58 2.36
CA THR A 133 -13.37 -17.11 1.87
C THR A 133 -14.54 -16.22 2.29
N GLU A 134 -14.53 -15.70 3.52
CA GLU A 134 -15.54 -14.84 4.12
C GLU A 134 -15.42 -13.34 3.75
N ALA A 135 -14.52 -12.98 2.83
CA ALA A 135 -14.29 -11.59 2.45
C ALA A 135 -15.49 -10.95 1.74
N ASP A 136 -15.75 -9.68 2.06
CA ASP A 136 -16.84 -8.90 1.46
C ASP A 136 -16.42 -7.46 1.11
N GLY A 137 -17.22 -6.77 0.28
CA GLY A 137 -17.06 -5.35 -0.02
C GLY A 137 -16.15 -5.01 -1.22
N TRP A 138 -15.81 -5.98 -2.07
CA TRP A 138 -14.77 -5.84 -3.10
C TRP A 138 -15.30 -5.61 -4.54
N ASP A 139 -16.52 -5.08 -4.68
CA ASP A 139 -17.11 -4.77 -6.00
C ASP A 139 -16.48 -3.54 -6.65
N ALA A 140 -16.05 -2.58 -5.82
CA ALA A 140 -15.30 -1.44 -6.29
C ALA A 140 -13.88 -1.85 -6.72
N PRO A 141 -13.40 -1.37 -7.87
CA PRO A 141 -12.00 -1.55 -8.24
C PRO A 141 -11.04 -0.88 -7.25
N VAL A 142 -9.88 -1.48 -7.05
CA VAL A 142 -8.81 -0.99 -6.16
C VAL A 142 -7.69 -0.38 -6.98
N ASN A 143 -7.19 0.79 -6.56
CA ASN A 143 -6.10 1.48 -7.24
C ASN A 143 -4.75 1.05 -6.69
N PHE A 144 -3.82 0.84 -7.61
CA PHE A 144 -2.43 0.52 -7.34
C PHE A 144 -1.58 1.60 -7.99
N LYS A 145 -0.71 2.23 -7.22
CA LYS A 145 0.17 3.28 -7.71
C LYS A 145 1.61 2.85 -7.50
N PHE A 146 2.42 3.01 -8.54
CA PHE A 146 3.87 2.84 -8.51
C PHE A 146 4.54 4.14 -8.96
N THR A 147 5.59 4.54 -8.24
CA THR A 147 6.45 5.67 -8.60
C THR A 147 7.90 5.17 -8.72
N SER A 148 8.50 5.41 -9.88
CA SER A 148 9.86 4.99 -10.23
C SER A 148 10.93 5.69 -9.39
N PRO A 149 12.17 5.17 -9.36
CA PRO A 149 13.23 5.74 -8.52
C PRO A 149 13.58 7.21 -8.82
N ASP A 150 13.40 7.63 -10.06
CA ASP A 150 13.63 9.01 -10.52
C ASP A 150 12.42 9.94 -10.30
N GLY A 151 11.29 9.41 -9.86
CA GLY A 151 10.02 10.12 -9.70
C GLY A 151 9.37 10.55 -11.03
N ALA A 152 10.00 10.27 -12.17
CA ALA A 152 9.54 10.72 -13.49
C ALA A 152 8.36 9.88 -13.99
N LEU A 153 8.31 8.59 -13.65
CA LEU A 153 7.21 7.70 -13.98
C LEU A 153 6.35 7.46 -12.74
N THR A 154 5.10 7.87 -12.83
CA THR A 154 4.04 7.43 -11.91
C THR A 154 3.00 6.65 -12.71
N ARG A 155 2.84 5.36 -12.39
CA ARG A 155 1.84 4.49 -12.98
C ARG A 155 0.71 4.26 -11.99
N ASN A 156 -0.53 4.54 -12.42
CA ASN A 156 -1.73 4.15 -11.70
C ASN A 156 -2.41 3.03 -12.49
N THR A 157 -2.66 1.90 -11.85
CA THR A 157 -3.37 0.77 -12.42
C THR A 157 -4.53 0.41 -11.50
N THR A 158 -5.65 0.03 -12.07
CA THR A 158 -6.85 -0.31 -11.31
C THR A 158 -7.20 -1.78 -11.50
N PHE A 159 -7.46 -2.50 -10.42
CA PHE A 159 -7.75 -3.94 -10.44
C PHE A 159 -9.06 -4.24 -9.70
N LYS A 160 -9.89 -5.09 -10.29
CA LYS A 160 -11.06 -5.66 -9.59
C LYS A 160 -10.63 -6.90 -8.81
N LEU A 161 -10.23 -6.71 -7.56
CA LEU A 161 -9.69 -7.81 -6.74
C LEU A 161 -10.70 -8.94 -6.52
N ARG A 162 -12.00 -8.66 -6.45
CA ARG A 162 -13.04 -9.70 -6.38
C ARG A 162 -12.96 -10.66 -7.56
N GLU A 163 -12.81 -10.13 -8.78
CA GLU A 163 -12.76 -10.93 -10.01
C GLU A 163 -11.45 -11.71 -10.13
N ILE A 164 -10.31 -11.10 -9.78
CA ILE A 164 -8.99 -11.73 -9.86
C ILE A 164 -8.85 -12.89 -8.85
N LEU A 165 -9.43 -12.74 -7.67
CA LEU A 165 -9.24 -13.66 -6.54
C LEU A 165 -10.46 -14.56 -6.30
N LYS A 166 -11.46 -14.58 -7.21
CA LYS A 166 -12.73 -15.31 -7.01
C LYS A 166 -12.53 -16.82 -6.84
N ASP A 167 -11.66 -17.44 -7.65
CA ASP A 167 -11.45 -18.90 -7.71
C ASP A 167 -10.23 -19.35 -6.89
N SER A 168 -9.66 -18.46 -6.08
CA SER A 168 -8.42 -18.72 -5.32
C SER A 168 -8.48 -18.16 -3.90
N LYS A 169 -9.64 -18.34 -3.26
CA LYS A 169 -9.85 -17.97 -1.86
C LYS A 169 -8.82 -18.66 -0.96
N ASP A 170 -8.34 -17.90 0.02
CA ASP A 170 -7.29 -18.30 0.97
C ASP A 170 -5.94 -18.72 0.34
N GLN A 171 -5.75 -18.50 -0.96
CA GLN A 171 -4.48 -18.75 -1.66
C GLN A 171 -3.75 -17.45 -1.97
N TRP A 172 -2.43 -17.45 -1.78
CA TRP A 172 -1.57 -16.33 -2.16
C TRP A 172 -1.56 -16.13 -3.67
N LYS A 173 -1.69 -14.86 -4.08
CA LYS A 173 -1.66 -14.42 -5.46
C LYS A 173 -0.77 -13.20 -5.62
N ASP A 174 -0.03 -13.24 -6.72
CA ASP A 174 0.81 -12.15 -7.19
C ASP A 174 -0.05 -11.19 -8.01
N ILE A 175 0.01 -9.90 -7.68
CA ILE A 175 -0.60 -8.81 -8.43
C ILE A 175 0.51 -7.87 -8.91
N PRO A 176 1.10 -8.10 -10.09
CA PRO A 176 2.09 -7.20 -10.68
C PRO A 176 1.44 -5.89 -11.12
N PHE A 177 2.08 -4.75 -10.83
CA PHE A 177 1.50 -3.43 -11.14
C PHE A 177 2.53 -2.35 -11.52
N GLY A 178 3.82 -2.64 -11.39
CA GLY A 178 4.90 -1.70 -11.68
C GLY A 178 6.15 -2.41 -12.16
N GLU A 179 6.98 -1.70 -12.92
CA GLU A 179 8.24 -2.20 -13.46
C GLU A 179 9.24 -1.04 -13.52
N PHE A 180 10.51 -1.34 -13.28
CA PHE A 180 11.58 -0.35 -13.42
C PHE A 180 12.93 -1.02 -13.62
N LYS A 181 13.86 -0.31 -14.26
CA LYS A 181 15.27 -0.70 -14.31
C LYS A 181 15.98 -0.14 -13.08
N ALA A 182 16.65 -0.98 -12.31
CA ALA A 182 17.37 -0.55 -11.12
C ALA A 182 18.51 0.41 -11.51
N PRO A 183 18.59 1.62 -10.91
CA PRO A 183 19.61 2.61 -11.22
C PRO A 183 20.97 2.24 -10.61
N GLU A 184 22.06 2.75 -11.20
CA GLU A 184 23.41 2.65 -10.63
C GLU A 184 23.52 3.35 -9.27
N ASN A 185 22.92 4.54 -9.16
CA ASN A 185 22.88 5.30 -7.91
C ASN A 185 21.63 4.92 -7.13
N PRO A 186 21.75 4.45 -5.87
CA PRO A 186 20.60 4.07 -5.06
C PRO A 186 19.57 5.19 -4.92
N ARG A 187 18.31 4.86 -5.19
CA ARG A 187 17.16 5.74 -5.06
C ARG A 187 16.01 4.96 -4.43
N ASN A 188 14.89 5.63 -4.18
CA ASN A 188 13.73 4.97 -3.60
C ASN A 188 12.63 4.81 -4.63
N ILE A 189 12.06 3.62 -4.72
CA ILE A 189 10.74 3.43 -5.32
C ILE A 189 9.66 3.63 -4.25
N GLU A 190 8.48 4.06 -4.69
CA GLU A 190 7.30 4.16 -3.84
C GLU A 190 6.14 3.39 -4.48
N PHE A 191 5.33 2.76 -3.64
CA PHE A 191 4.18 2.00 -4.08
C PHE A 191 3.03 2.10 -3.10
N SER A 192 1.80 1.97 -3.60
CA SER A 192 0.62 1.97 -2.76
C SER A 192 -0.54 1.20 -3.39
N LEU A 193 -1.45 0.77 -2.52
CA LEU A 193 -2.75 0.18 -2.83
C LEU A 193 -3.80 0.98 -2.05
N TYR A 194 -4.83 1.48 -2.73
CA TYR A 194 -5.85 2.31 -2.09
C TYR A 194 -7.23 2.25 -2.75
N GLU A 195 -8.26 2.45 -1.92
CA GLU A 195 -9.66 2.57 -2.32
C GLU A 195 -10.40 3.41 -1.25
N TYR A 196 -11.11 4.46 -1.67
CA TYR A 196 -11.65 5.51 -0.78
C TYR A 196 -13.19 5.61 -0.79
N SER A 197 -13.88 4.60 -1.30
CA SER A 197 -15.33 4.54 -1.27
C SER A 197 -15.87 4.43 0.16
N ARG A 198 -17.19 4.53 0.30
CA ARG A 198 -17.89 4.30 1.58
C ARG A 198 -18.28 2.84 1.79
N ILE A 199 -17.89 1.95 0.86
CA ILE A 199 -18.22 0.53 0.92
C ILE A 199 -17.26 -0.14 1.91
N TRP A 200 -17.79 -0.73 2.96
CA TRP A 200 -17.03 -1.51 3.93
C TRP A 200 -16.46 -2.77 3.30
N LYS A 201 -15.23 -3.13 3.67
CA LYS A 201 -14.44 -4.22 3.10
C LYS A 201 -13.77 -5.03 4.19
N SER A 202 -13.71 -6.34 4.00
CA SER A 202 -13.09 -7.28 4.93
C SER A 202 -12.36 -8.39 4.18
N GLY A 203 -11.49 -9.11 4.88
CA GLY A 203 -10.92 -10.39 4.44
C GLY A 203 -9.78 -10.30 3.42
N LEU A 204 -9.28 -9.11 3.08
CA LEU A 204 -8.00 -8.99 2.36
C LEU A 204 -6.85 -9.31 3.33
N VAL A 205 -5.93 -10.15 2.90
CA VAL A 205 -4.70 -10.44 3.64
C VAL A 205 -3.50 -10.08 2.79
N ILE A 206 -2.58 -9.29 3.36
CA ILE A 206 -1.40 -8.76 2.68
C ILE A 206 -0.17 -9.42 3.29
N LYS A 207 0.60 -10.15 2.47
CA LYS A 207 1.93 -10.63 2.86
C LYS A 207 2.93 -9.49 2.78
N GLY A 208 2.91 -8.74 1.68
CA GLY A 208 3.85 -7.66 1.42
C GLY A 208 3.94 -7.31 -0.06
N VAL A 209 5.05 -6.68 -0.43
CA VAL A 209 5.39 -6.33 -1.81
C VAL A 209 6.72 -6.97 -2.18
N ALA A 210 6.70 -7.82 -3.21
CA ALA A 210 7.88 -8.39 -3.80
C ALA A 210 8.44 -7.46 -4.89
N VAL A 211 9.76 -7.28 -4.90
CA VAL A 211 10.51 -6.60 -5.95
C VAL A 211 11.53 -7.59 -6.47
N ARG A 212 11.26 -8.17 -7.64
CA ARG A 212 12.04 -9.29 -8.18
C ARG A 212 12.44 -9.07 -9.64
N PRO A 213 13.55 -9.65 -10.11
CA PRO A 213 13.95 -9.55 -11.51
C PRO A 213 12.82 -10.02 -12.43
N LYS A 214 12.51 -9.22 -13.44
CA LYS A 214 11.55 -9.56 -14.48
C LYS A 214 12.26 -10.36 -15.56
N SER A 215 11.80 -11.59 -15.78
CA SER A 215 12.29 -12.48 -16.84
C SER A 215 11.85 -12.01 -18.23
#